data_AF-A0A7S2EFS2-F1
#
_entry.id   AF-A0A7S2EFS2-F1
#
_cell.length_a   1.000
_cell.length_b   1.000
_cell.length_c   1.000
_cell.angle_alpha   90.00
_cell.angle_beta   90.00
_cell.angle_gamma   90.00
#
_symmetry.space_group_name_H-M   'P 1'
#
loop_
_entity.id
_entity.type
_entity.pdbx_description
1 polymer ?
#
loop_
_entity_poly.entity_id
_entity_poly.type
_entity_poly.pdbx_seq_one_letter_code
_entity_poly.pdbx_strand_id
1 'polypeptide(L)'
;KFAAELGRGDKVRFAGSTADLKISEVLSDAHAIADDDPDLETLPSSEHALPSEPATFDVMKRVDQKVVYEKVLDELASGGTLGIFPEGGSHDRTDLLPLKVGVALIAYSALEKDGLAVPIVPVGLNYMRGHRFRGRAIVEFGAPTYVNPDTLDSYKRGGADRRKACNDLLEEIEDAMRSVIVSVPDYEALQLVHTARRLFQKSPNVDARDKQDMSRRFAEAYKQLVARAGTDPPQKWLDLQERLLAYRRELSDLGIRDNQVPGLDRERRHAEAGNYDGDDVLGGGRLLYHIVHLVWVLCLAAIPALFLNIPVGILARVYSDRRRRKALAASKVKIHGRDVVLSE
;
A
#
# COMPACT_ATOMS: atom_id res chain seq x y z
N LYS A 1 8.17 -17.86 -33.14
CA LYS A 1 8.27 -17.25 -34.50
C LYS A 1 7.72 -15.84 -34.46
N PHE A 2 8.53 -14.82 -34.75
CA PHE A 2 8.13 -13.43 -34.51
C PHE A 2 6.90 -13.01 -35.31
N ALA A 3 6.70 -13.46 -36.56
CA ALA A 3 5.51 -13.08 -37.34
C ALA A 3 4.20 -13.67 -36.81
N ALA A 4 4.25 -14.75 -36.02
CA ALA A 4 3.07 -15.34 -35.38
C ALA A 4 2.88 -14.85 -33.93
N GLU A 5 3.96 -14.54 -33.24
CA GLU A 5 3.97 -14.22 -31.80
C GLU A 5 3.98 -12.72 -31.50
N LEU A 6 4.45 -11.87 -32.43
CA LEU A 6 4.57 -10.42 -32.26
C LEU A 6 3.68 -9.68 -33.24
N GLY A 7 3.01 -8.64 -32.75
CA GLY A 7 2.22 -7.69 -33.53
C GLY A 7 2.74 -6.27 -33.34
N ARG A 8 2.35 -5.38 -34.27
CA ARG A 8 2.73 -3.97 -34.20
C ARG A 8 2.16 -3.29 -32.95
N GLY A 9 3.06 -2.79 -32.12
CA GLY A 9 2.79 -2.11 -30.86
C GLY A 9 2.73 -3.03 -29.63
N ASP A 10 2.99 -4.33 -29.79
CA ASP A 10 3.25 -5.23 -28.65
C ASP A 10 4.50 -4.76 -27.90
N LYS A 11 4.55 -4.99 -26.59
CA LYS A 11 5.72 -4.68 -25.76
C LYS A 11 6.49 -5.96 -25.45
N VAL A 12 7.81 -5.92 -25.60
CA VAL A 12 8.71 -7.03 -25.30
C VAL A 12 9.57 -6.66 -24.10
N ARG A 13 9.62 -7.55 -23.11
CA ARG A 13 10.43 -7.39 -21.90
C ARG A 13 11.43 -8.53 -21.77
N PHE A 14 12.72 -8.20 -21.66
CA PHE A 14 13.77 -9.21 -21.47
C PHE A 14 13.94 -9.58 -20.00
N ALA A 15 14.27 -10.84 -19.73
CA ALA A 15 14.58 -11.30 -18.38
C ALA A 15 15.81 -10.56 -17.81
N GLY A 16 15.63 -9.81 -16.72
CA GLY A 16 16.69 -9.05 -16.07
C GLY A 16 16.90 -7.62 -16.60
N SER A 17 16.21 -7.24 -17.68
CA SER A 17 16.15 -5.84 -18.15
C SER A 17 14.86 -5.17 -17.68
N THR A 18 14.90 -3.84 -17.63
CA THR A 18 13.85 -3.01 -17.02
C THR A 18 13.23 -2.05 -18.01
N ALA A 19 13.76 -2.04 -19.24
CA ALA A 19 13.20 -1.36 -20.37
C ALA A 19 12.18 -2.29 -21.08
N ASP A 20 11.00 -1.75 -21.35
CA ASP A 20 10.02 -2.36 -22.24
C ASP A 20 10.28 -1.81 -23.64
N LEU A 21 10.48 -2.69 -24.63
CA LEU A 21 10.62 -2.29 -26.02
C LEU A 21 9.29 -2.42 -26.74
N LYS A 22 8.91 -1.38 -27.47
CA LYS A 22 7.68 -1.38 -28.25
C LYS A 22 7.98 -1.80 -29.68
N ILE A 23 7.37 -2.89 -30.14
CA ILE A 23 7.55 -3.39 -31.50
C ILE A 23 6.93 -2.39 -32.49
N SER A 24 7.76 -1.75 -33.32
CA SER A 24 7.29 -0.81 -34.35
C SER A 24 6.93 -1.53 -35.65
N GLU A 25 7.71 -2.54 -36.02
CA GLU A 25 7.49 -3.36 -37.22
C GLU A 25 8.05 -4.78 -37.07
N VAL A 26 7.38 -5.78 -37.63
CA VAL A 26 7.88 -7.17 -37.69
C VAL A 26 8.28 -7.47 -39.13
N LEU A 27 9.57 -7.65 -39.39
CA LEU A 27 10.12 -7.83 -40.74
C LEU A 27 10.09 -9.30 -41.18
N SER A 28 10.28 -10.25 -40.25
CA SER A 28 10.29 -11.69 -40.55
C SER A 28 10.10 -12.54 -39.29
N ASP A 29 10.06 -13.88 -39.44
CA ASP A 29 10.02 -14.84 -38.33
C ASP A 29 11.21 -14.72 -37.33
N ALA A 30 12.29 -14.04 -37.73
CA ALA A 30 13.52 -13.88 -36.95
C ALA A 30 13.94 -12.42 -36.68
N HIS A 31 13.28 -11.43 -37.30
CA HIS A 31 13.67 -10.01 -37.18
C HIS A 31 12.45 -9.12 -36.96
N ALA A 32 12.52 -8.25 -35.95
CA ALA A 32 11.54 -7.20 -35.67
C ALA A 32 12.28 -5.92 -35.27
N ILE A 33 11.72 -4.77 -35.61
CA ILE A 33 12.18 -3.45 -35.19
C ILE A 33 11.39 -3.08 -33.94
N ALA A 34 12.10 -2.62 -32.91
CA ALA A 34 11.51 -2.16 -31.67
C ALA A 34 12.12 -0.80 -31.31
N ASP A 35 11.28 0.09 -30.79
CA ASP A 35 11.66 1.41 -30.30
C ASP A 35 11.52 1.46 -28.78
N ASP A 36 12.23 2.39 -28.14
CA ASP A 36 12.02 2.70 -26.73
C ASP A 36 10.58 3.20 -26.50
N ASP A 37 9.95 2.75 -25.42
CA ASP A 37 8.58 3.11 -25.11
C ASP A 37 8.48 4.60 -24.71
N PRO A 38 7.75 5.44 -25.46
CA PRO A 38 7.64 6.87 -25.17
C PRO A 38 6.93 7.18 -23.85
N ASP A 39 6.23 6.20 -23.26
CA ASP A 39 5.58 6.35 -21.95
C ASP A 39 6.57 6.25 -20.77
N LEU A 40 7.86 6.03 -21.02
CA LEU A 40 8.90 5.75 -20.01
C LEU A 40 9.86 6.92 -19.72
N GLU A 41 9.50 8.17 -20.07
CA GLU A 41 10.32 9.38 -19.89
C GLU A 41 10.81 9.70 -18.45
N THR A 42 10.60 8.85 -17.44
CA THR A 42 10.89 9.16 -16.03
C THR A 42 11.91 8.26 -15.32
N LEU A 43 12.68 7.42 -16.03
CA LEU A 43 13.79 6.68 -15.39
C LEU A 43 15.17 7.09 -15.95
N PRO A 44 16.20 7.26 -15.09
CA PRO A 44 17.50 7.73 -15.51
C PRO A 44 18.11 6.82 -16.58
N SER A 45 18.76 7.45 -17.56
CA SER A 45 19.24 6.90 -18.83
C SER A 45 20.27 5.76 -18.72
N SER A 46 20.66 5.35 -17.51
CA SER A 46 21.67 4.31 -17.27
C SER A 46 21.13 2.88 -17.20
N GLU A 47 19.80 2.66 -17.24
CA GLU A 47 19.21 1.32 -17.08
C GLU A 47 18.64 0.67 -18.36
N HIS A 48 18.85 1.29 -19.54
CA HIS A 48 18.36 0.78 -20.83
C HIS A 48 19.35 -0.21 -21.49
N ALA A 49 20.00 -1.05 -20.69
CA ALA A 49 20.93 -2.04 -21.23
C ALA A 49 20.14 -3.18 -21.89
N LEU A 50 20.16 -3.21 -23.22
CA LEU A 50 19.76 -4.39 -23.98
C LEU A 50 20.72 -5.54 -23.65
N PRO A 51 20.22 -6.79 -23.53
CA PRO A 51 21.08 -7.92 -23.27
C PRO A 51 22.07 -8.11 -24.43
N SER A 52 23.37 -8.22 -24.12
CA SER A 52 24.43 -8.48 -25.10
C SER A 52 24.48 -9.94 -25.56
N GLU A 53 23.78 -10.83 -24.85
CA GLU A 53 23.66 -12.26 -25.14
C GLU A 53 22.20 -12.65 -25.42
N PRO A 54 21.94 -13.77 -26.11
CA PRO A 54 20.58 -14.25 -26.37
C PRO A 54 19.80 -14.43 -25.05
N ALA A 55 18.76 -13.61 -24.85
CA ALA A 55 17.94 -13.63 -23.65
C ALA A 55 16.51 -14.09 -23.95
N THR A 56 15.89 -14.74 -22.97
CA THR A 56 14.45 -15.01 -23.01
C THR A 56 13.68 -13.72 -22.80
N PHE A 57 12.55 -13.58 -23.50
CA PHE A 57 11.69 -12.41 -23.42
C PHE A 57 10.23 -12.81 -23.25
N ASP A 58 9.46 -11.92 -22.61
CA ASP A 58 8.01 -12.03 -22.47
C ASP A 58 7.32 -11.01 -23.37
N VAL A 59 6.16 -11.38 -23.92
CA VAL A 59 5.41 -10.58 -24.88
C VAL A 59 4.12 -10.09 -24.23
N MET A 60 4.03 -8.79 -24.01
CA MET A 60 2.81 -8.12 -23.60
C MET A 60 2.06 -7.64 -24.84
N LYS A 61 0.96 -8.33 -25.15
CA LYS A 61 0.09 -7.97 -26.27
C LYS A 61 -0.48 -6.57 -26.11
N ARG A 62 -0.48 -5.81 -27.19
CA ARG A 62 -1.12 -4.50 -27.22
C ARG A 62 -2.63 -4.69 -27.08
N VAL A 63 -3.17 -4.19 -25.97
CA VAL A 63 -4.61 -4.05 -25.80
C VAL A 63 -5.04 -2.79 -26.54
N ASP A 64 -6.07 -2.90 -27.40
CA ASP A 64 -6.68 -1.71 -27.99
C ASP A 64 -7.45 -0.96 -26.91
N GLN A 65 -6.83 0.12 -26.42
CA GLN A 65 -7.41 0.95 -25.37
C GLN A 65 -8.70 1.62 -25.82
N LYS A 66 -8.93 1.84 -27.13
CA LYS A 66 -10.15 2.50 -27.62
C LYS A 66 -11.40 1.72 -27.26
N VAL A 67 -11.41 0.42 -27.52
CA VAL A 67 -12.55 -0.46 -27.23
C VAL A 67 -12.82 -0.52 -25.72
N VAL A 68 -11.77 -0.47 -24.90
CA VAL A 68 -11.91 -0.43 -23.43
C VAL A 68 -12.55 0.87 -22.99
N TYR A 69 -12.05 2.02 -23.47
CA TYR A 69 -12.61 3.33 -23.15
C TYR A 69 -14.07 3.45 -23.60
N GLU A 70 -14.42 2.99 -24.81
CA GLU A 70 -15.80 3.02 -25.30
C GLU A 70 -16.75 2.25 -24.39
N LYS A 71 -16.40 1.02 -24.01
CA LYS A 71 -17.21 0.21 -23.09
C LYS A 71 -17.35 0.85 -21.70
N VAL A 72 -16.27 1.45 -21.20
CA VAL A 72 -16.30 2.17 -19.92
C VAL A 72 -17.25 3.36 -19.98
N LEU A 73 -17.22 4.14 -21.07
CA LEU A 73 -18.11 5.28 -21.25
C LEU A 73 -19.57 4.84 -21.39
N ASP A 74 -19.84 3.77 -22.14
CA ASP A 74 -21.20 3.22 -22.28
C ASP A 74 -21.76 2.73 -20.93
N GLU A 75 -20.92 2.10 -20.10
CA GLU A 75 -21.30 1.68 -18.75
C GLU A 75 -21.55 2.88 -17.81
N LEU A 76 -20.74 3.93 -17.89
CA LEU A 76 -20.98 5.15 -17.12
C LEU A 76 -22.27 5.85 -17.56
N ALA A 77 -22.56 5.89 -18.87
CA ALA A 77 -23.77 6.47 -19.42
C ALA A 77 -25.05 5.69 -19.01
N SER A 78 -24.94 4.38 -18.79
CA SER A 78 -26.06 3.55 -18.30
C SER A 78 -26.31 3.66 -16.79
N GLY A 79 -25.48 4.43 -16.06
CA GLY A 79 -25.54 4.58 -14.61
C GLY A 79 -24.73 3.53 -13.84
N GLY A 80 -23.85 2.78 -14.53
CA GLY A 80 -22.93 1.83 -13.94
C GLY A 80 -21.83 2.49 -13.10
N THR A 81 -21.03 1.66 -12.42
CA THR A 81 -19.93 2.11 -11.55
C THR A 81 -18.61 1.50 -11.99
N LEU A 82 -17.56 2.30 -11.97
CA LEU A 82 -16.22 1.90 -12.38
C LEU A 82 -15.24 1.99 -11.21
N GLY A 83 -14.53 0.89 -10.92
CA GLY A 83 -13.41 0.86 -9.98
C GLY A 83 -12.07 0.88 -10.72
N ILE A 84 -11.19 1.84 -10.40
CA ILE A 84 -9.86 1.96 -11.01
C ILE A 84 -8.80 2.05 -9.91
N PHE A 85 -7.65 1.39 -10.13
CA PHE A 85 -6.42 1.59 -9.37
C PHE A 85 -5.45 2.46 -10.20
N PRO A 86 -5.42 3.78 -9.99
CA PRO A 86 -4.72 4.71 -10.88
C PRO A 86 -3.19 4.54 -10.92
N GLU A 87 -2.59 3.91 -9.91
CA GLU A 87 -1.16 3.60 -9.86
C GLU A 87 -0.77 2.45 -10.82
N GLY A 88 -1.73 1.57 -11.15
CA GLY A 88 -1.54 0.45 -12.05
C GLY A 88 -0.63 -0.66 -11.54
N GLY A 89 -0.38 -0.74 -10.22
CA GLY A 89 0.37 -1.83 -9.58
C GLY A 89 0.21 -1.81 -8.06
N SER A 90 0.50 -2.93 -7.40
CA SER A 90 0.55 -3.01 -5.92
C SER A 90 1.97 -2.74 -5.43
N HIS A 91 2.11 -1.90 -4.40
CA HIS A 91 3.39 -1.56 -3.80
C HIS A 91 3.34 -1.55 -2.27
N ASP A 92 4.49 -1.82 -1.65
CA ASP A 92 4.66 -1.77 -0.19
C ASP A 92 5.00 -0.35 0.34
N ARG A 93 5.01 0.69 -0.52
CA ARG A 93 5.32 2.08 -0.10
C ARG A 93 4.20 2.66 0.76
N THR A 94 4.57 3.53 1.69
CA THR A 94 3.65 4.25 2.60
C THR A 94 3.05 5.51 1.99
N ASP A 95 3.40 5.83 0.75
CA ASP A 95 2.89 6.97 0.00
C ASP A 95 2.42 6.55 -1.40
N LEU A 96 1.57 7.37 -2.03
CA LEU A 96 1.03 7.12 -3.36
C LEU A 96 2.13 7.15 -4.43
N LEU A 97 2.01 6.26 -5.41
CA LEU A 97 2.76 6.41 -6.66
C LEU A 97 2.08 7.46 -7.56
N PRO A 98 2.83 8.06 -8.51
CA PRO A 98 2.25 8.95 -9.50
C PRO A 98 1.06 8.29 -10.20
N LEU A 99 -0.07 9.00 -10.19
CA LEU A 99 -1.30 8.50 -10.78
C LEU A 99 -1.21 8.53 -12.31
N LYS A 100 -1.84 7.56 -12.98
CA LYS A 100 -1.94 7.57 -14.44
C LYS A 100 -3.08 8.47 -14.91
N VAL A 101 -2.83 9.22 -15.98
CA VAL A 101 -3.77 10.18 -16.59
C VAL A 101 -5.08 9.55 -17.09
N GLY A 102 -5.15 8.22 -17.21
CA GLY A 102 -6.33 7.49 -17.70
C GLY A 102 -7.62 7.81 -16.93
N VAL A 103 -7.55 8.07 -15.62
CA VAL A 103 -8.74 8.45 -14.83
C VAL A 103 -9.30 9.80 -15.28
N ALA A 104 -8.44 10.81 -15.45
CA ALA A 104 -8.83 12.12 -15.94
C ALA A 104 -9.41 12.03 -17.36
N LEU A 105 -8.80 11.22 -18.22
CA LEU A 105 -9.28 10.99 -19.59
C LEU A 105 -10.71 10.40 -19.61
N ILE A 106 -11.01 9.43 -18.76
CA ILE A 106 -12.35 8.83 -18.68
C ILE A 106 -13.37 9.88 -18.25
N ALA A 107 -13.05 10.65 -17.21
CA ALA A 107 -13.96 11.65 -16.66
C ALA A 107 -14.27 12.77 -17.67
N TYR A 108 -13.25 13.32 -18.34
CA TYR A 108 -13.46 14.32 -19.40
C TYR A 108 -14.18 13.73 -20.62
N SER A 109 -13.88 12.48 -21.01
CA SER A 109 -14.55 11.85 -22.15
C SER A 109 -16.04 11.58 -21.88
N ALA A 110 -16.41 11.24 -20.64
CA ALA A 110 -17.81 11.09 -20.24
C ALA A 110 -18.55 12.43 -20.27
N LEU A 111 -17.90 13.50 -19.82
CA LEU A 111 -18.45 14.85 -19.88
C LEU A 111 -18.59 15.35 -21.34
N GLU A 112 -17.62 15.04 -22.20
CA GLU A 112 -17.64 15.43 -23.61
C GLU A 112 -18.72 14.70 -24.41
N LYS A 113 -18.83 13.37 -24.24
CA LYS A 113 -19.73 12.51 -25.02
C LYS A 113 -21.20 12.66 -24.59
N ASP A 114 -21.44 12.60 -23.29
CA ASP A 114 -22.81 12.45 -22.73
C ASP A 114 -23.22 13.63 -21.84
N GLY A 115 -22.36 14.65 -21.66
CA GLY A 115 -22.62 15.76 -20.74
C GLY A 115 -22.61 15.33 -19.27
N LEU A 116 -22.08 14.15 -18.96
CA LEU A 116 -22.14 13.55 -17.63
C LEU A 116 -20.94 13.97 -16.78
N ALA A 117 -21.21 14.76 -15.73
CA ALA A 117 -20.22 15.07 -14.69
C ALA A 117 -20.10 13.90 -13.71
N VAL A 118 -19.27 12.90 -14.06
CA VAL A 118 -19.08 11.69 -13.26
C VAL A 118 -18.41 12.02 -11.91
N PRO A 119 -18.98 11.61 -10.77
CA PRO A 119 -18.34 11.76 -9.46
C PRO A 119 -17.16 10.80 -9.32
N ILE A 120 -15.98 11.33 -9.00
CA ILE A 120 -14.78 10.55 -8.73
C ILE A 120 -14.62 10.45 -7.22
N VAL A 121 -14.89 9.26 -6.66
CA VAL A 121 -14.81 9.04 -5.21
C VAL A 121 -13.45 8.44 -4.85
N PRO A 122 -12.59 9.14 -4.09
CA PRO A 122 -11.34 8.57 -3.62
C PRO A 122 -11.61 7.50 -2.55
N VAL A 123 -10.94 6.36 -2.68
CA VAL A 123 -11.08 5.22 -1.77
C VAL A 123 -9.72 4.84 -1.19
N GLY A 124 -9.57 5.02 0.12
CA GLY A 124 -8.36 4.71 0.87
C GLY A 124 -8.43 3.31 1.49
N LEU A 125 -7.46 2.47 1.17
CA LEU A 125 -7.31 1.13 1.73
C LEU A 125 -6.16 1.09 2.74
N ASN A 126 -6.49 1.16 4.04
CA ASN A 126 -5.51 1.26 5.12
C ASN A 126 -5.35 -0.09 5.84
N TYR A 127 -4.27 -0.81 5.53
CA TYR A 127 -3.96 -2.10 6.15
C TYR A 127 -3.19 -1.93 7.46
N MET A 128 -3.77 -2.33 8.59
CA MET A 128 -3.06 -2.25 9.89
C MET A 128 -1.90 -3.25 9.97
N ARG A 129 -2.03 -4.39 9.29
CA ARG A 129 -1.00 -5.46 9.21
C ARG A 129 -1.09 -6.16 7.85
N GLY A 130 -0.71 -5.48 6.78
CA GLY A 130 -0.79 -6.03 5.41
C GLY A 130 -0.03 -7.35 5.22
N HIS A 131 1.02 -7.59 5.99
CA HIS A 131 1.83 -8.81 5.92
C HIS A 131 1.25 -10.01 6.69
N ARG A 132 0.13 -9.86 7.40
CA ARG A 132 -0.45 -10.93 8.23
C ARG A 132 -1.78 -11.37 7.65
N PHE A 133 -1.92 -12.67 7.40
CA PHE A 133 -3.19 -13.28 7.05
C PHE A 133 -4.26 -12.96 8.10
N ARG A 134 -5.49 -12.63 7.62
CA ARG A 134 -6.60 -12.12 8.46
C ARG A 134 -6.26 -10.84 9.22
N GLY A 135 -5.40 -10.01 8.64
CA GLY A 135 -5.15 -8.64 9.09
C GLY A 135 -6.41 -7.79 9.00
N ARG A 136 -6.49 -6.74 9.83
CA ARG A 136 -7.57 -5.75 9.74
C ARG A 136 -7.20 -4.71 8.68
N ALA A 137 -8.18 -4.37 7.85
CA ALA A 137 -8.12 -3.25 6.92
C ALA A 137 -9.25 -2.27 7.25
N ILE A 138 -9.00 -0.99 7.00
CA ILE A 138 -9.99 0.07 7.07
C ILE A 138 -10.17 0.60 5.64
N VAL A 139 -11.42 0.67 5.20
CA VAL A 139 -11.79 1.28 3.92
C VAL A 139 -12.40 2.64 4.23
N GLU A 140 -11.82 3.69 3.65
CA GLU A 140 -12.28 5.07 3.84
C GLU A 140 -12.70 5.65 2.49
N PHE A 141 -13.88 6.26 2.45
CA PHE A 141 -14.41 6.95 1.28
C PHE A 141 -14.31 8.45 1.52
N GLY A 142 -13.63 9.15 0.62
CA GLY A 142 -13.45 10.60 0.72
C GLY A 142 -14.58 11.37 0.03
N ALA A 143 -14.47 12.69 0.04
CA ALA A 143 -15.39 13.55 -0.68
C ALA A 143 -15.24 13.34 -2.20
N PRO A 144 -16.35 13.30 -2.96
CA PRO A 144 -16.28 13.16 -4.41
C PRO A 144 -15.65 14.41 -5.05
N THR A 145 -14.74 14.17 -5.99
CA THR A 145 -14.19 15.19 -6.89
C THR A 145 -14.96 15.15 -8.20
N TYR A 146 -15.21 16.31 -8.81
CA TYR A 146 -15.93 16.43 -10.07
C TYR A 146 -15.07 17.14 -11.10
N VAL A 147 -15.26 16.78 -12.37
CA VAL A 147 -14.67 17.55 -13.47
C VAL A 147 -15.30 18.94 -13.50
N ASN A 148 -14.48 19.98 -13.55
CA ASN A 148 -14.97 21.33 -13.79
C ASN A 148 -15.48 21.45 -15.24
N PRO A 149 -16.77 21.79 -15.48
CA PRO A 149 -17.28 21.96 -16.83
C PRO A 149 -16.55 23.03 -17.65
N ASP A 150 -16.01 24.07 -16.99
CA ASP A 150 -15.33 25.18 -17.66
C ASP A 150 -14.00 24.77 -18.32
N THR A 151 -13.38 23.68 -17.87
CA THR A 151 -12.13 23.17 -18.44
C THR A 151 -12.36 22.28 -19.67
N LEU A 152 -13.61 21.97 -20.02
CA LEU A 152 -13.96 21.11 -21.15
C LEU A 152 -13.50 21.69 -22.49
N ASP A 153 -13.59 23.00 -22.67
CA ASP A 153 -13.13 23.66 -23.91
C ASP A 153 -11.61 23.52 -24.08
N SER A 154 -10.85 23.57 -22.98
CA SER A 154 -9.41 23.32 -22.99
C SER A 154 -9.08 21.87 -23.31
N TYR A 155 -9.89 20.91 -22.83
CA TYR A 155 -9.78 19.50 -23.19
C TYR A 155 -10.04 19.26 -24.69
N LYS A 156 -11.09 19.88 -25.25
CA LYS A 156 -11.48 19.76 -26.67
C LYS A 156 -10.46 20.37 -27.63
N ARG A 157 -9.82 21.47 -27.26
CA ARG A 157 -8.75 22.11 -28.05
C ARG A 157 -7.56 21.18 -28.32
N GLY A 158 -7.38 20.15 -27.49
CA GLY A 158 -6.33 19.15 -27.68
C GLY A 158 -4.92 19.66 -27.34
N GLY A 159 -3.91 18.90 -27.73
CA GLY A 159 -2.50 19.31 -27.61
C GLY A 159 -2.02 19.54 -26.16
N ALA A 160 -1.45 20.72 -25.91
CA ALA A 160 -0.94 21.10 -24.58
C ALA A 160 -2.07 21.43 -23.60
N ASP A 161 -3.14 22.08 -24.06
CA ASP A 161 -4.27 22.49 -23.23
C ASP A 161 -5.00 21.27 -22.64
N ARG A 162 -5.19 20.22 -23.44
CA ARG A 162 -5.76 18.95 -22.98
C ARG A 162 -4.91 18.30 -21.89
N ARG A 163 -3.59 18.25 -22.09
CA ARG A 163 -2.66 17.65 -21.11
C ARG A 163 -2.69 18.42 -19.80
N LYS A 164 -2.68 19.76 -19.87
CA LYS A 164 -2.80 20.60 -18.69
C LYS A 164 -4.12 20.34 -17.94
N ALA A 165 -5.26 20.39 -18.63
CA ALA A 165 -6.56 20.15 -18.00
C ALA A 165 -6.67 18.76 -17.34
N CYS A 166 -6.05 17.74 -17.93
CA CYS A 166 -6.00 16.40 -17.34
C CYS A 166 -5.06 16.32 -16.14
N ASN A 167 -3.91 16.99 -16.19
CA ASN A 167 -2.93 17.01 -15.10
C ASN A 167 -3.49 17.78 -13.89
N ASP A 168 -4.15 18.92 -14.11
CA ASP A 168 -4.77 19.71 -13.05
C ASP A 168 -5.84 18.86 -12.31
N LEU A 169 -6.71 18.16 -13.05
CA LEU A 169 -7.67 17.22 -12.46
C LEU A 169 -7.00 16.04 -11.74
N LEU A 170 -5.89 15.54 -12.29
CA LEU A 170 -5.15 14.43 -11.70
C LEU A 170 -4.53 14.83 -10.36
N GLU A 171 -4.02 16.06 -10.24
CA GLU A 171 -3.50 16.64 -9.00
C GLU A 171 -4.62 16.78 -7.95
N GLU A 172 -5.80 17.27 -8.35
CA GLU A 172 -6.98 17.31 -7.46
C GLU A 172 -7.40 15.92 -6.96
N ILE A 173 -7.38 14.91 -7.84
CA ILE A 173 -7.67 13.51 -7.46
C ILE A 173 -6.59 12.97 -6.53
N GLU A 174 -5.32 13.29 -6.78
CA GLU A 174 -4.21 12.88 -5.92
C GLU A 174 -4.36 13.45 -4.51
N ASP A 175 -4.66 14.75 -4.39
CA ASP A 175 -4.92 15.40 -3.10
C ASP A 175 -6.11 14.79 -2.38
N ALA A 176 -7.19 14.51 -3.11
CA ALA A 176 -8.38 13.83 -2.56
C ALA A 176 -8.04 12.42 -2.06
N MET A 177 -7.20 11.67 -2.79
CA MET A 177 -6.70 10.35 -2.38
C MET A 177 -5.78 10.43 -1.15
N ARG A 178 -4.90 11.44 -1.07
CA ARG A 178 -4.04 11.70 0.09
C ARG A 178 -4.87 11.96 1.35
N SER A 179 -6.07 12.50 1.22
CA SER A 179 -6.98 12.72 2.35
C SER A 179 -7.53 11.43 2.97
N VAL A 180 -7.58 10.31 2.25
CA VAL A 180 -8.17 9.04 2.73
C VAL A 180 -7.12 7.99 3.13
N ILE A 181 -5.84 8.35 3.11
CA ILE A 181 -4.73 7.47 3.46
C ILE A 181 -3.83 8.12 4.53
N VAL A 182 -3.11 7.30 5.28
CA VAL A 182 -2.05 7.77 6.19
C VAL A 182 -0.73 7.78 5.43
N SER A 183 -0.48 8.88 4.72
CA SER A 183 0.74 9.05 3.91
C SER A 183 1.90 9.57 4.77
N VAL A 184 3.05 8.90 4.69
CA VAL A 184 4.32 9.27 5.35
C VAL A 184 5.49 8.81 4.48
N PRO A 185 6.67 9.46 4.55
CA PRO A 185 7.78 9.19 3.63
C PRO A 185 8.34 7.76 3.73
N ASP A 186 8.35 7.19 4.93
CA ASP A 186 8.94 5.88 5.20
C ASP A 186 8.25 5.15 6.36
N TYR A 187 8.61 3.87 6.53
CA TYR A 187 8.03 3.01 7.55
C TYR A 187 8.41 3.43 8.98
N GLU A 188 9.60 3.99 9.21
CA GLU A 188 10.00 4.46 10.54
C GLU A 188 9.17 5.67 10.96
N ALA A 189 8.96 6.63 10.04
CA ALA A 189 8.05 7.75 10.23
C ALA A 189 6.61 7.26 10.55
N LEU A 190 6.12 6.24 9.83
CA LEU A 190 4.82 5.62 10.13
C LEU A 190 4.75 5.07 11.55
N GLN A 191 5.81 4.38 11.99
CA GLN A 191 5.89 3.81 13.34
C GLN A 191 5.95 4.90 14.41
N LEU A 192 6.66 5.99 14.15
CA LEU A 192 6.74 7.15 15.03
C LEU A 192 5.35 7.80 15.20
N VAL A 193 4.68 8.11 14.09
CA VAL A 193 3.32 8.66 14.04
C VAL A 193 2.35 7.78 14.82
N HIS A 194 2.37 6.46 14.58
CA HIS A 194 1.51 5.54 15.31
C HIS A 194 1.83 5.47 16.81
N THR A 195 3.09 5.60 17.21
CA THR A 195 3.51 5.56 18.62
C THR A 195 3.11 6.84 19.34
N ALA A 196 3.39 8.00 18.74
CA ALA A 196 2.97 9.29 19.26
C ALA A 196 1.44 9.37 19.43
N ARG A 197 0.68 8.91 18.42
CA ARG A 197 -0.78 8.84 18.48
C ARG A 197 -1.29 7.99 19.65
N ARG A 198 -0.69 6.81 19.87
CA ARG A 198 -1.08 5.91 20.97
C ARG A 198 -0.83 6.55 22.33
N LEU A 199 0.34 7.14 22.52
CA LEU A 199 0.70 7.82 23.78
C LEU A 199 -0.17 9.05 24.05
N PHE A 200 -0.59 9.76 23.00
CA PHE A 200 -1.52 10.88 23.12
C PHE A 200 -2.95 10.43 23.48
N GLN A 201 -3.36 9.25 23.01
CA GLN A 201 -4.70 8.71 23.22
C GLN A 201 -4.89 8.20 24.65
N LYS A 202 -5.42 9.03 25.55
CA LYS A 202 -5.61 8.69 26.98
C LYS A 202 -6.63 7.56 27.24
N SER A 203 -7.59 7.34 26.33
CA SER A 203 -8.65 6.33 26.50
C SER A 203 -8.45 5.14 25.56
N PRO A 204 -8.53 3.88 26.03
CA PRO A 204 -8.39 2.69 25.18
C PRO A 204 -9.57 2.50 24.21
N ASN A 205 -10.74 3.06 24.53
CA ASN A 205 -12.01 2.81 23.83
C ASN A 205 -12.35 3.89 22.81
N VAL A 206 -11.42 4.17 21.90
CA VAL A 206 -11.69 5.04 20.73
C VAL A 206 -12.11 4.18 19.55
N ASP A 207 -13.11 4.63 18.79
CA ASP A 207 -13.60 3.95 17.60
C ASP A 207 -12.50 3.82 16.53
N ALA A 208 -12.66 2.86 15.61
CA ALA A 208 -11.73 2.68 14.49
C ALA A 208 -11.65 3.92 13.59
N ARG A 209 -12.79 4.60 13.37
CA ARG A 209 -12.86 5.84 12.58
C ARG A 209 -12.02 6.95 13.20
N ASP A 210 -12.22 7.21 14.48
CA ASP A 210 -11.49 8.26 15.21
C ASP A 210 -9.99 7.93 15.30
N LYS A 211 -9.63 6.66 15.48
CA LYS A 211 -8.23 6.20 15.44
C LYS A 211 -7.57 6.48 14.08
N GLN A 212 -8.31 6.28 13.00
CA GLN A 212 -7.83 6.52 11.64
C GLN A 212 -7.66 8.02 11.37
N ASP A 213 -8.66 8.83 11.70
CA ASP A 213 -8.60 10.28 11.57
C ASP A 213 -7.45 10.88 12.40
N MET A 214 -7.25 10.42 13.64
CA MET A 214 -6.08 10.80 14.44
C MET A 214 -4.76 10.40 13.76
N SER A 215 -4.67 9.20 13.20
CA SER A 215 -3.45 8.74 12.52
C SER A 215 -3.12 9.65 11.33
N ARG A 216 -4.13 10.03 10.54
CA ARG A 216 -3.98 10.99 9.44
C ARG A 216 -3.52 12.36 9.94
N ARG A 217 -4.17 12.93 10.96
CA ARG A 217 -3.78 14.24 11.52
C ARG A 217 -2.35 14.25 12.06
N PHE A 218 -1.92 13.16 12.70
CA PHE A 218 -0.53 13.04 13.18
C PHE A 218 0.47 12.91 12.01
N ALA A 219 0.12 12.17 10.96
CA ALA A 219 0.95 12.08 9.76
C ALA A 219 1.08 13.45 9.06
N GLU A 220 -0.03 14.19 8.95
CA GLU A 220 -0.04 15.53 8.37
C GLU A 220 0.77 16.52 9.20
N ALA A 221 0.61 16.48 10.52
CA ALA A 221 1.43 17.28 11.44
C ALA A 221 2.92 16.93 11.31
N TYR A 222 3.26 15.65 11.19
CA TYR A 222 4.64 15.21 10.96
C TYR A 222 5.21 15.78 9.66
N LYS A 223 4.47 15.71 8.55
CA LYS A 223 4.89 16.31 7.27
C LYS A 223 5.11 17.81 7.39
N GLN A 224 4.19 18.53 8.02
CA GLN A 224 4.33 19.98 8.23
C GLN A 224 5.55 20.32 9.09
N LEU A 225 5.85 19.51 10.10
CA LEU A 225 7.04 19.69 10.93
C LEU A 225 8.32 19.47 10.12
N VAL A 226 8.39 18.41 9.30
CA VAL A 226 9.51 18.15 8.38
C VAL A 226 9.69 19.30 7.39
N ALA A 227 8.61 19.75 6.76
CA ALA A 227 8.65 20.85 5.80
C ALA A 227 9.14 22.17 6.42
N ARG A 228 8.76 22.45 7.68
CA ARG A 228 9.19 23.66 8.40
C ARG A 228 10.62 23.60 8.91
N ALA A 229 11.10 22.43 9.31
CA ALA A 229 12.46 22.24 9.78
C ALA A 229 13.51 22.35 8.67
N GLY A 230 13.14 21.98 7.43
CA GLY A 230 14.09 21.94 6.32
C GLY A 230 15.27 21.02 6.64
N THR A 231 16.49 21.56 6.60
CA THR A 231 17.73 20.81 6.90
C THR A 231 18.11 20.78 8.38
N ASP A 232 17.51 21.60 9.24
CA ASP A 232 17.90 21.74 10.64
C ASP A 232 16.68 21.63 11.59
N PRO A 233 16.27 20.40 11.96
CA PRO A 233 15.15 20.19 12.86
C PRO A 233 15.47 20.67 14.28
N PRO A 234 14.51 21.32 14.98
CA PRO A 234 14.71 21.75 16.36
C PRO A 234 15.13 20.59 17.28
N GLN A 235 16.13 20.82 18.13
CA GLN A 235 16.67 19.79 19.05
C GLN A 235 15.59 19.08 19.87
N LYS A 236 14.58 19.82 20.35
CA LYS A 236 13.45 19.24 21.12
C LYS A 236 12.67 18.18 20.35
N TRP A 237 12.58 18.31 19.03
CA TRP A 237 11.95 17.29 18.19
C TRP A 237 12.85 16.07 18.08
N LEU A 238 14.14 16.24 17.79
CA LEU A 238 15.09 15.14 17.75
C LEU A 238 15.08 14.32 19.05
N ASP A 239 15.11 15.01 20.20
CA ASP A 239 15.04 14.38 21.52
C ASP A 239 13.71 13.61 21.73
N LEU A 240 12.59 14.15 21.27
CA LEU A 240 11.29 13.48 21.33
C LEU A 240 11.28 12.23 20.44
N GLN A 241 11.81 12.33 19.22
CA GLN A 241 11.89 11.21 18.28
C GLN A 241 12.74 10.09 18.86
N GLU A 242 13.90 10.41 19.43
CA GLU A 242 14.77 9.43 20.09
C GLU A 242 14.06 8.75 21.26
N ARG A 243 13.35 9.50 22.10
CA ARG A 243 12.57 8.95 23.22
C ARG A 243 11.45 8.02 22.77
N LEU A 244 10.73 8.37 21.72
CA LEU A 244 9.67 7.53 21.15
C LEU A 244 10.25 6.23 20.57
N LEU A 245 11.41 6.31 19.91
CA LEU A 245 12.12 5.14 19.39
C LEU A 245 12.68 4.25 20.51
N ALA A 246 13.21 4.85 21.58
CA ALA A 246 13.68 4.13 22.76
C ALA A 246 12.52 3.40 23.46
N TYR A 247 11.41 4.08 23.71
CA TYR A 247 10.20 3.49 24.29
C TYR A 247 9.70 2.28 23.47
N ARG A 248 9.66 2.42 22.14
CA ARG A 248 9.26 1.32 21.26
C ARG A 248 10.21 0.12 21.34
N ARG A 249 11.52 0.37 21.40
CA ARG A 249 12.54 -0.69 21.57
C ARG A 249 12.32 -1.42 22.87
N GLU A 250 12.13 -0.70 23.97
CA GLU A 250 11.86 -1.28 25.28
C GLU A 250 10.59 -2.15 25.29
N LEU A 251 9.49 -1.69 24.69
CA LEU A 251 8.28 -2.51 24.52
C LEU A 251 8.55 -3.80 23.75
N SER A 252 9.36 -3.71 22.69
CA SER A 252 9.72 -4.86 21.86
C SER A 252 10.60 -5.85 22.62
N ASP A 253 11.60 -5.36 23.36
CA ASP A 253 12.54 -6.16 24.14
C ASP A 253 11.83 -6.89 25.30
N LEU A 254 10.86 -6.22 25.92
CA LEU A 254 10.00 -6.79 26.96
C LEU A 254 8.87 -7.67 26.40
N GLY A 255 8.63 -7.66 25.09
CA GLY A 255 7.55 -8.42 24.45
C GLY A 255 6.13 -7.95 24.81
N ILE A 256 5.99 -6.72 25.30
CA ILE A 256 4.71 -6.14 25.73
C ILE A 256 4.16 -5.17 24.69
N ARG A 257 2.83 -5.09 24.60
CA ARG A 257 2.16 -4.07 23.79
C ARG A 257 1.91 -2.82 24.61
N ASP A 258 1.93 -1.69 23.95
CA ASP A 258 1.64 -0.36 24.50
C ASP A 258 0.35 -0.33 25.36
N ASN A 259 -0.71 -0.99 24.91
CA ASN A 259 -1.98 -1.06 25.65
C ASN A 259 -1.92 -1.88 26.95
N GLN A 260 -0.86 -2.64 27.19
CA GLN A 260 -0.63 -3.41 28.41
C GLN A 260 0.13 -2.61 29.47
N VAL A 261 0.84 -1.54 29.07
CA VAL A 261 1.68 -0.73 29.97
C VAL A 261 0.86 -0.11 31.13
N PRO A 262 -0.32 0.50 30.90
CA PRO A 262 -1.10 1.04 32.02
C PRO A 262 -1.57 -0.02 33.03
N GLY A 263 -1.62 -1.30 32.64
CA GLY A 263 -1.94 -2.41 33.53
C GLY A 263 -0.83 -2.72 34.53
N LEU A 264 0.42 -2.55 34.14
CA LEU A 264 1.59 -2.80 34.98
C LEU A 264 1.65 -1.82 36.17
N ASP A 265 1.28 -0.56 35.94
CA ASP A 265 1.20 0.45 37.00
C ASP A 265 0.09 0.17 38.02
N ARG A 266 -1.01 -0.47 37.60
CA ARG A 266 -2.10 -0.86 38.51
C ARG A 266 -1.65 -1.96 39.46
N GLU A 267 -0.96 -2.97 38.96
CA GLU A 267 -0.41 -4.05 39.80
C GLU A 267 0.59 -3.49 40.83
N ARG A 268 1.44 -2.55 40.41
CA ARG A 268 2.37 -1.87 41.32
C ARG A 268 1.65 -1.04 42.40
N ARG A 269 0.60 -0.29 42.06
CA ARG A 269 -0.19 0.47 43.05
C ARG A 269 -0.99 -0.43 43.99
N HIS A 270 -1.49 -1.56 43.51
CA HIS A 270 -2.13 -2.56 44.37
C HIS A 270 -1.13 -3.23 45.32
N ALA A 271 0.12 -3.43 44.87
CA ALA A 271 1.20 -3.93 45.72
C ALA A 271 1.68 -2.90 46.75
N GLU A 272 1.75 -1.62 46.39
CA GLU A 272 2.13 -0.53 47.30
C GLU A 272 1.01 -0.14 48.28
N ALA A 273 -0.26 -0.43 47.95
CA ALA A 273 -1.42 -0.14 48.81
C ALA A 273 -1.69 -1.17 49.91
N GLY A 274 -0.79 -2.15 50.12
CA GLY A 274 -0.83 -3.07 51.27
C GLY A 274 -2.05 -4.00 51.34
N ASN A 275 -2.88 -4.06 50.29
CA ASN A 275 -4.12 -4.85 50.27
C ASN A 275 -3.87 -6.29 49.81
N TYR A 276 -2.81 -6.92 50.32
CA TYR A 276 -2.64 -8.36 50.28
C TYR A 276 -3.26 -8.95 51.56
N ASP A 277 -4.56 -9.21 51.51
CA ASP A 277 -5.21 -10.04 52.52
C ASP A 277 -4.92 -11.51 52.18
N GLY A 278 -3.87 -12.05 52.81
CA GLY A 278 -3.92 -13.41 53.36
C GLY A 278 -3.51 -14.61 52.51
N ASP A 279 -2.68 -14.52 51.45
CA ASP A 279 -2.19 -15.76 50.78
C ASP A 279 -0.78 -15.70 50.12
N ASP A 280 0.06 -14.71 50.47
CA ASP A 280 1.38 -14.53 49.85
C ASP A 280 2.48 -15.52 50.31
N VAL A 281 2.19 -16.41 51.25
CA VAL A 281 3.17 -17.42 51.71
C VAL A 281 2.95 -18.80 51.08
N LEU A 282 1.86 -18.99 50.32
CA LEU A 282 1.56 -20.24 49.59
C LEU A 282 1.55 -20.06 48.05
N GLY A 283 1.73 -18.84 47.55
CA GLY A 283 1.53 -18.47 46.14
C GLY A 283 2.63 -18.92 45.16
N GLY A 284 3.90 -18.98 45.56
CA GLY A 284 5.00 -19.24 44.61
C GLY A 284 4.94 -20.62 43.94
N GLY A 285 4.66 -21.67 44.73
CA GLY A 285 4.51 -23.03 44.23
C GLY A 285 3.17 -23.28 43.53
N ARG A 286 2.09 -22.64 44.01
CA ARG A 286 0.76 -22.76 43.41
C ARG A 286 0.69 -22.04 42.07
N LEU A 287 1.26 -20.84 41.93
CA LEU A 287 1.29 -20.11 40.67
C LEU A 287 2.09 -20.89 39.64
N LEU A 288 3.28 -21.40 40.01
CA LEU A 288 4.06 -22.27 39.14
C LEU A 288 3.27 -23.53 38.74
N TYR A 289 2.59 -24.18 39.69
CA TYR A 289 1.74 -25.32 39.40
C TYR A 289 0.59 -24.96 38.45
N HIS A 290 -0.10 -23.84 38.65
CA HIS A 290 -1.18 -23.41 37.76
C HIS A 290 -0.67 -23.03 36.37
N ILE A 291 0.50 -22.38 36.27
CA ILE A 291 1.17 -22.08 35.00
C ILE A 291 1.53 -23.39 34.29
N VAL A 292 2.21 -24.32 34.99
CA VAL A 292 2.62 -25.61 34.42
C VAL A 292 1.40 -26.44 34.02
N HIS A 293 0.38 -26.53 34.87
CA HIS A 293 -0.86 -27.26 34.60
C HIS A 293 -1.63 -26.65 33.43
N LEU A 294 -1.76 -25.32 33.39
CA LEU A 294 -2.41 -24.61 32.28
C LEU A 294 -1.65 -24.82 30.96
N VAL A 295 -0.31 -24.73 30.98
CA VAL A 295 0.54 -25.03 29.82
C VAL A 295 0.35 -26.49 29.39
N TRP A 296 0.29 -27.43 30.33
CA TRP A 296 0.12 -28.85 30.05
C TRP A 296 -1.25 -29.15 29.42
N VAL A 297 -2.33 -28.57 29.96
CA VAL A 297 -3.69 -28.68 29.43
C VAL A 297 -3.80 -28.01 28.05
N LEU A 298 -3.20 -26.82 27.86
CA LEU A 298 -3.15 -26.15 26.56
C LEU A 298 -2.37 -26.96 25.53
N CYS A 299 -1.23 -27.55 25.91
CA CYS A 299 -0.46 -28.42 25.03
C CYS A 299 -1.29 -29.64 24.59
N LEU A 300 -1.96 -30.31 25.51
CA LEU A 300 -2.85 -31.44 25.18
C LEU A 300 -4.02 -31.05 24.28
N ALA A 301 -4.67 -29.93 24.57
CA ALA A 301 -5.77 -29.41 23.76
C ALA A 301 -5.29 -28.91 22.39
N ALA A 302 -4.03 -28.44 22.29
CA ALA A 302 -3.45 -27.97 21.05
C ALA A 302 -3.02 -29.10 20.12
N ILE A 303 -2.63 -30.28 20.64
CA ILE A 303 -2.15 -31.41 19.81
C ILE A 303 -3.09 -31.72 18.62
N PRO A 304 -4.41 -31.94 18.81
CA PRO A 304 -5.31 -32.22 17.68
C PRO A 304 -5.39 -31.05 16.68
N ALA A 305 -5.44 -29.82 17.18
CA ALA A 305 -5.52 -28.62 16.34
C ALA A 305 -4.20 -28.37 15.58
N LEU A 306 -3.06 -28.69 16.18
CA LEU A 306 -1.74 -28.55 15.60
C LEU A 306 -1.56 -29.58 14.47
N PHE A 307 -1.92 -30.83 14.70
CA PHE A 307 -1.83 -31.88 13.68
C PHE A 307 -2.76 -31.61 12.49
N LEU A 308 -3.93 -31.03 12.72
CA LEU A 308 -4.86 -30.66 11.65
C LEU A 308 -4.37 -29.43 10.86
N ASN A 309 -3.83 -28.41 11.53
CA ASN A 309 -3.53 -27.11 10.91
C ASN A 309 -2.06 -26.92 10.49
N ILE A 310 -1.09 -27.62 11.07
CA ILE A 310 0.33 -27.53 10.69
C ILE A 310 0.54 -27.86 9.21
N PRO A 311 0.01 -28.98 8.67
CA PRO A 311 0.24 -29.33 7.27
C PRO A 311 -0.29 -28.25 6.33
N VAL A 312 -1.48 -27.72 6.62
CA VAL A 312 -2.11 -26.63 5.87
C VAL A 312 -1.29 -25.34 5.98
N GLY A 313 -0.86 -24.97 7.18
CA GLY A 313 -0.06 -23.77 7.42
C GLY A 313 1.34 -23.84 6.79
N ILE A 314 2.00 -25.00 6.82
CA ILE A 314 3.29 -25.23 6.16
C ILE A 314 3.11 -25.19 4.65
N LEU A 315 2.11 -25.88 4.08
CA LEU A 315 1.84 -25.82 2.64
C LEU A 315 1.55 -24.39 2.19
N ALA A 316 0.68 -23.68 2.90
CA ALA A 316 0.34 -22.29 2.60
C ALA A 316 1.60 -21.40 2.67
N ARG A 317 2.43 -21.55 3.71
CA ARG A 317 3.66 -20.76 3.88
C ARG A 317 4.70 -21.07 2.81
N VAL A 318 4.93 -22.35 2.49
CA VAL A 318 5.88 -22.77 1.44
C VAL A 318 5.40 -22.30 0.07
N TYR A 319 4.11 -22.44 -0.22
CA TYR A 319 3.52 -21.96 -1.48
C TYR A 319 3.60 -20.43 -1.58
N SER A 320 3.21 -19.71 -0.51
CA SER A 320 3.26 -18.25 -0.47
C SER A 320 4.68 -17.71 -0.55
N ASP A 321 5.66 -18.33 0.10
CA ASP A 321 7.06 -17.90 0.04
C ASP A 321 7.68 -18.16 -1.33
N ARG A 322 7.36 -19.30 -1.97
CA ARG A 322 7.81 -19.57 -3.35
C ARG A 322 7.21 -18.55 -4.32
N ARG A 323 5.93 -18.22 -4.19
CA ARG A 323 5.26 -17.21 -5.03
C ARG A 323 5.74 -15.79 -4.74
N ARG A 324 5.93 -15.45 -3.47
CA ARG A 324 6.53 -14.16 -3.06
C ARG A 324 7.90 -13.99 -3.70
N ARG A 325 8.77 -15.00 -3.62
CA ARG A 325 10.10 -14.98 -4.27
C ARG A 325 10.01 -14.83 -5.79
N LYS A 326 9.09 -15.55 -6.45
CA LYS A 326 8.84 -15.40 -7.89
C LYS A 326 8.35 -13.99 -8.25
N ALA A 327 7.44 -13.42 -7.46
CA ALA A 327 6.89 -12.10 -7.70
C ALA A 327 7.86 -10.95 -7.36
N LEU A 328 8.74 -11.13 -6.36
CA LEU A 328 9.88 -10.24 -6.10
C LEU A 328 10.87 -10.30 -7.25
N ALA A 329 11.21 -11.50 -7.73
CA ALA A 329 12.13 -11.67 -8.86
C ALA A 329 11.56 -11.08 -10.18
N ALA A 330 10.23 -11.09 -10.35
CA ALA A 330 9.57 -10.56 -11.54
C ALA A 330 9.20 -9.06 -11.44
N SER A 331 9.38 -8.40 -10.29
CA SER A 331 8.90 -7.03 -10.07
C SER A 331 9.99 -6.12 -9.52
N LYS A 332 10.39 -5.12 -10.33
CA LYS A 332 11.40 -4.13 -9.97
C LYS A 332 10.93 -3.13 -8.89
N VAL A 333 9.62 -2.96 -8.70
CA VAL A 333 9.04 -1.91 -7.85
C VAL A 333 8.70 -2.41 -6.43
N LYS A 334 8.65 -3.75 -6.24
CA LYS A 334 8.25 -4.36 -4.97
C LYS A 334 9.46 -4.50 -4.04
N ILE A 335 9.43 -3.80 -2.91
CA ILE A 335 10.51 -3.83 -1.92
C ILE A 335 10.46 -5.14 -1.10
N HIS A 336 9.26 -5.58 -0.70
CA HIS A 336 9.09 -6.77 0.15
C HIS A 336 8.14 -7.82 -0.46
N GLY A 337 7.31 -7.44 -1.43
CA GLY A 337 6.44 -8.36 -2.18
C GLY A 337 5.36 -9.02 -1.32
N ARG A 338 4.99 -8.41 -0.20
CA ARG A 338 4.08 -9.00 0.80
C ARG A 338 2.62 -9.07 0.31
N ASP A 339 2.26 -8.27 -0.68
CA ASP A 339 0.91 -8.19 -1.25
C ASP A 339 0.46 -9.47 -1.98
N VAL A 340 1.39 -10.30 -2.44
CA VAL A 340 1.09 -11.54 -3.20
C VAL A 340 0.57 -12.66 -2.30
N VAL A 341 0.69 -12.52 -0.99
CA VAL A 341 0.27 -13.54 -0.01
C VAL A 341 -1.27 -13.66 0.07
N LEU A 342 -2.02 -12.72 -0.51
CA LEU A 342 -3.48 -12.61 -0.38
C LEU A 342 -4.27 -12.70 -1.69
N SER A 343 -3.61 -12.87 -2.85
CA SER A 343 -4.28 -12.80 -4.16
C SER A 343 -4.89 -14.13 -4.65
N GLU A 344 -4.70 -15.25 -3.94
CA GLU A 344 -5.27 -16.57 -4.29
C GLU A 344 -5.71 -17.36 -3.05
#